data_AF-A0A6J3EI27-F1
#
_entry.id   AF-A0A6J3EI27-F1
#
_cell.length_a   1.000
_cell.length_b   1.000
_cell.length_c   1.000
_cell.angle_alpha   90.00
_cell.angle_beta   90.00
_cell.angle_gamma   90.00
#
_symmetry.space_group_name_H-M   'P 1'
#
loop_
_entity.id
_entity.type
_entity.pdbx_description
1 polymer ?
#
loop_
_entity_poly.entity_id
_entity_poly.type
_entity_poly.pdbx_seq_one_letter_code
_entity_poly.pdbx_strand_id
1 'polypeptide(L)'
;WNELLIASFSHRSISVKDGILLATGLHVHRNSAHSAGVGAIFDRVLTELVSKMRDMRMDKTELGCLRAIILFNPDAKGLSNPGEVELLREKVYASLESYCKQKYPEQQGRFAKLLLRLPALRSIGLKCLEHLFFFKLIGDTPIDTFLMEMLEAPHQLS
;
A
#
# COMPACT_ATOMS: atom_id res chain seq x y z
N TRP A 1 8.59 4.13 -1.60
CA TRP A 1 7.90 3.83 -2.88
C TRP A 1 7.11 2.52 -2.78
N ASN A 2 7.70 1.43 -2.27
CA ASN A 2 7.07 0.11 -2.09
C ASN A 2 5.75 0.17 -1.30
N GLU A 3 5.70 0.85 -0.16
CA GLU A 3 4.50 0.99 0.67
C GLU A 3 3.35 1.66 -0.09
N LEU A 4 3.65 2.65 -0.93
CA LEU A 4 2.66 3.34 -1.75
C LEU A 4 2.05 2.41 -2.80
N LEU A 5 2.86 1.54 -3.40
CA LEU A 5 2.40 0.53 -4.36
C LEU A 5 1.55 -0.53 -3.67
N ILE A 6 2.03 -1.06 -2.54
CA ILE A 6 1.34 -2.07 -1.76
C ILE A 6 -0.03 -1.58 -1.30
N ALA A 7 -0.13 -0.35 -0.78
CA ALA A 7 -1.41 0.24 -0.42
C ALA A 7 -2.36 0.31 -1.62
N SER A 8 -1.84 0.69 -2.80
CA SER A 8 -2.63 0.89 -4.01
C SER A 8 -3.20 -0.42 -4.57
N PHE A 9 -2.37 -1.44 -4.76
CA PHE A 9 -2.88 -2.72 -5.29
C PHE A 9 -3.71 -3.47 -4.24
N SER A 10 -3.42 -3.30 -2.94
CA SER A 10 -4.23 -3.92 -1.89
C SER A 10 -5.67 -3.38 -1.91
N HIS A 11 -5.83 -2.07 -2.03
CA HIS A 11 -7.16 -1.45 -2.15
C HIS A 11 -7.85 -1.82 -3.46
N ARG A 12 -7.12 -1.85 -4.58
CA ARG A 12 -7.65 -2.31 -5.88
C ARG A 12 -8.22 -3.73 -5.81
N SER A 13 -7.65 -4.56 -4.94
CA SER A 13 -7.98 -5.98 -4.81
C SER A 13 -9.10 -6.28 -3.82
N ILE A 14 -9.76 -5.28 -3.21
CA ILE A 14 -10.78 -5.52 -2.17
C ILE A 14 -11.95 -6.38 -2.64
N SER A 15 -12.32 -6.29 -3.93
CA SER A 15 -13.38 -7.10 -4.55
C SER A 15 -12.88 -8.44 -5.11
N VAL A 16 -11.57 -8.68 -5.11
CA VAL A 16 -10.97 -9.92 -5.61
C VAL A 16 -10.97 -10.96 -4.51
N LYS A 17 -11.44 -12.17 -4.84
CA LYS A 17 -11.42 -13.32 -3.93
C LYS A 17 -10.09 -14.06 -4.06
N ASP A 18 -9.43 -14.31 -2.92
CA ASP A 18 -8.20 -15.12 -2.82
C ASP A 18 -7.10 -14.72 -3.82
N GLY A 19 -6.94 -13.42 -4.09
CA GLY A 19 -5.99 -12.92 -5.06
C GLY A 19 -5.81 -11.42 -5.04
N ILE A 20 -4.86 -10.95 -5.84
CA ILE A 20 -4.58 -9.52 -6.05
C ILE A 20 -4.71 -9.17 -7.54
N LEU A 21 -5.13 -7.95 -7.82
CA LEU A 21 -5.19 -7.36 -9.15
C LEU A 21 -4.03 -6.38 -9.34
N LEU A 22 -3.13 -6.69 -10.27
CA LEU A 22 -2.01 -5.83 -10.62
C LEU A 22 -2.47 -4.65 -11.50
N ALA A 23 -1.62 -3.62 -11.63
CA ALA A 23 -1.90 -2.46 -12.48
C ALA A 23 -2.08 -2.84 -13.97
N THR A 24 -1.42 -3.92 -14.41
CA THR A 24 -1.52 -4.50 -15.76
C THR A 24 -2.86 -5.20 -16.03
N GLY A 25 -3.72 -5.38 -15.03
CA GLY A 25 -4.94 -6.17 -15.13
C GLY A 25 -4.76 -7.66 -14.85
N LEU A 26 -3.51 -8.11 -14.62
CA LEU A 26 -3.22 -9.49 -14.27
C LEU A 26 -3.77 -9.82 -12.87
N HIS A 27 -4.48 -10.95 -12.78
CA HIS A 27 -4.95 -11.52 -11.53
C HIS A 27 -3.93 -12.55 -11.03
N VAL A 28 -3.36 -12.30 -9.86
CA VAL A 28 -2.47 -13.25 -9.20
C VAL A 28 -3.26 -13.95 -8.11
N HIS A 29 -3.45 -15.26 -8.26
CA HIS A 29 -4.15 -16.08 -7.28
C HIS A 29 -3.22 -16.51 -6.14
N ARG A 30 -3.79 -16.68 -4.95
CA ARG A 30 -3.09 -17.16 -3.75
C ARG A 30 -2.28 -18.43 -4.02
N ASN A 31 -2.89 -19.43 -4.67
CA ASN A 31 -2.21 -20.69 -4.97
C ASN A 31 -0.97 -20.50 -5.85
N SER A 32 -1.05 -19.61 -6.86
CA SER A 32 0.09 -19.29 -7.72
C SER A 32 1.24 -18.65 -6.94
N ALA A 33 0.93 -17.76 -5.99
CA ALA A 33 1.94 -17.14 -5.13
C ALA A 33 2.62 -18.16 -4.20
N HIS A 34 1.86 -19.13 -3.67
CA HIS A 34 2.41 -20.25 -2.89
C HIS A 34 3.34 -21.13 -3.73
N SER A 35 2.93 -21.52 -4.94
CA SER A 35 3.76 -22.28 -5.87
C SER A 35 5.04 -21.54 -6.28
N ALA A 36 5.00 -20.21 -6.33
CA ALA A 36 6.17 -19.36 -6.61
C ALA A 36 7.07 -19.09 -5.38
N GLY A 37 6.80 -19.71 -4.23
CA GLY A 37 7.62 -19.56 -3.02
C GLY A 37 7.41 -18.25 -2.24
N VAL A 38 6.45 -17.41 -2.64
CA VAL A 38 6.13 -16.12 -1.99
C VAL A 38 4.77 -16.13 -1.26
N GLY A 39 4.22 -17.32 -1.01
CA GLY A 39 2.89 -17.50 -0.40
C GLY A 39 2.73 -16.84 0.97
N ALA A 40 3.76 -16.89 1.82
CA ALA A 40 3.70 -16.33 3.17
C ALA A 40 3.49 -14.80 3.17
N ILE A 41 4.23 -14.06 2.34
CA ILE A 41 4.07 -12.60 2.25
C ILE A 41 2.77 -12.23 1.52
N PHE A 42 2.36 -13.03 0.55
CA PHE A 42 1.08 -12.87 -0.14
C PHE A 42 -0.12 -13.01 0.82
N ASP A 43 -0.08 -14.02 1.70
CA ASP A 43 -1.12 -14.24 2.71
C ASP A 43 -1.21 -13.07 3.68
N ARG A 44 -0.08 -12.48 4.07
CA ARG A 44 -0.05 -11.27 4.91
C ARG A 44 -0.71 -10.09 4.22
N VAL A 45 -0.42 -9.85 2.94
CA VAL A 45 -1.10 -8.81 2.14
C VAL A 45 -2.61 -9.03 2.14
N LEU A 46 -3.07 -10.25 1.84
CA LEU A 46 -4.49 -10.55 1.79
C LEU A 46 -5.19 -10.35 3.14
N THR A 47 -4.57 -10.83 4.23
CA THR A 47 -5.20 -10.87 5.56
C THR A 47 -5.09 -9.56 6.33
N GLU A 48 -3.94 -8.90 6.28
CA GLU A 48 -3.64 -7.70 7.06
C GLU A 48 -4.04 -6.39 6.35
N LEU A 49 -4.06 -6.41 5.01
CA LEU A 49 -4.39 -5.24 4.17
C LEU A 49 -5.71 -5.43 3.42
N VAL A 50 -5.79 -6.33 2.45
CA VAL A 50 -6.95 -6.46 1.54
C VAL A 50 -8.23 -6.71 2.31
N SER A 51 -8.24 -7.72 3.20
CA SER A 51 -9.42 -8.03 4.01
C SER A 51 -9.79 -6.86 4.91
N LYS A 52 -8.81 -6.23 5.57
CA LYS A 52 -9.09 -5.14 6.52
C LYS A 52 -9.64 -3.90 5.81
N MET A 53 -9.13 -3.58 4.63
CA MET A 53 -9.66 -2.52 3.76
C MET A 53 -11.08 -2.83 3.28
N ARG A 54 -11.35 -4.08 2.87
CA ARG A 54 -12.69 -4.54 2.49
C ARG A 54 -13.67 -4.46 3.66
N ASP A 55 -13.32 -5.02 4.80
CA ASP A 55 -14.18 -5.14 5.98
C ASP A 55 -14.59 -3.76 6.52
N MET A 56 -13.66 -2.80 6.50
CA MET A 56 -13.95 -1.43 6.91
C MET A 56 -14.55 -0.56 5.80
N ARG A 57 -14.72 -1.11 4.59
CA ARG A 57 -15.16 -0.39 3.39
C ARG A 57 -14.34 0.89 3.22
N MET A 58 -13.02 0.75 3.20
CA MET A 58 -12.11 1.88 2.99
C MET A 58 -12.40 2.49 1.62
N ASP A 59 -12.60 3.80 1.57
CA ASP A 59 -12.84 4.52 0.33
C ASP A 59 -11.55 5.07 -0.30
N LYS A 60 -11.66 5.61 -1.51
CA LYS A 60 -10.52 6.14 -2.27
C LYS A 60 -9.92 7.40 -1.65
N THR A 61 -10.73 8.21 -0.96
CA THR A 61 -10.24 9.43 -0.30
C THR A 61 -9.37 9.04 0.89
N GLU A 62 -9.83 8.10 1.71
CA GLU A 62 -9.08 7.59 2.86
C GLU A 62 -7.78 6.92 2.43
N LEU A 63 -7.82 6.10 1.38
CA LEU A 63 -6.62 5.53 0.78
C LEU A 63 -5.65 6.63 0.33
N GLY A 64 -6.16 7.66 -0.34
CA GLY A 64 -5.38 8.82 -0.79
C GLY A 64 -4.66 9.51 0.36
N CYS A 65 -5.36 9.76 1.47
CA CYS A 65 -4.78 10.35 2.67
C CYS A 65 -3.72 9.44 3.32
N LEU A 66 -3.98 8.13 3.46
CA LEU A 66 -2.97 7.20 3.99
C LEU A 66 -1.72 7.17 3.10
N ARG A 67 -1.88 7.18 1.78
CA ARG A 67 -0.76 7.29 0.83
C ARG A 67 -0.02 8.61 0.97
N ALA A 68 -0.71 9.72 1.16
CA ALA A 68 -0.08 11.01 1.40
C ALA A 68 0.70 11.05 2.73
N ILE A 69 0.20 10.43 3.80
CA ILE A 69 0.91 10.28 5.08
C ILE A 69 2.23 9.50 4.90
N ILE A 70 2.19 8.41 4.12
CA ILE A 70 3.38 7.62 3.78
C ILE A 70 4.36 8.44 2.94
N LEU A 71 3.85 9.21 1.97
CA LEU A 71 4.65 10.05 1.08
C LEU A 71 5.38 11.16 1.84
N PHE A 72 4.68 11.89 2.71
CA PHE A 72 5.23 12.96 3.52
C PHE A 72 5.94 12.39 4.74
N ASN A 73 7.03 11.65 4.53
CA ASN A 73 7.84 11.08 5.60
C ASN A 73 8.99 12.00 6.03
N PRO A 74 8.94 12.65 7.21
CA PRO A 74 9.99 13.56 7.67
C PRO A 74 11.30 12.81 7.97
N ASP A 75 11.23 11.50 8.22
CA ASP A 75 12.39 10.65 8.48
C ASP A 75 13.07 10.17 7.19
N ALA A 76 12.60 10.61 6.02
CA ALA A 76 13.25 10.27 4.76
C ALA A 76 14.65 10.91 4.69
N LYS A 77 15.64 10.11 4.27
CA LYS A 77 17.02 10.57 4.15
C LYS A 77 17.14 11.61 3.02
N GLY A 78 17.96 12.64 3.25
CA GLY A 78 18.29 13.65 2.23
C GLY A 78 17.26 14.77 2.05
N LEU A 79 16.29 14.89 2.96
CA LEU A 79 15.38 16.03 2.98
C LEU A 79 16.13 17.32 3.32
N SER A 80 15.93 18.36 2.51
CA SER A 80 16.43 19.71 2.78
C SER A 80 15.72 20.36 3.97
N ASN A 81 14.42 20.07 4.15
CA ASN A 81 13.61 20.61 5.23
C ASN A 81 12.62 19.55 5.78
N PRO A 82 13.05 18.70 6.72
CA PRO A 82 12.17 17.73 7.37
C PRO A 82 10.95 18.35 8.08
N GLY A 83 11.11 19.57 8.62
CA GLY A 83 10.02 20.26 9.32
C GLY A 83 8.86 20.63 8.41
N GLU A 84 9.13 21.07 7.18
CA GLU A 84 8.09 21.33 6.18
C GLU A 84 7.33 20.06 5.78
N VAL A 85 8.06 18.94 5.66
CA VAL A 85 7.44 17.63 5.36
C VAL A 85 6.52 17.19 6.49
N GLU A 86 6.93 17.38 7.75
CA GLU A 86 6.08 17.06 8.91
C GLU A 86 4.82 17.93 8.93
N LEU A 87 4.94 19.25 8.68
CA LEU A 87 3.78 20.14 8.59
C LEU A 87 2.78 19.72 7.50
N LEU A 88 3.27 19.23 6.36
CA LEU A 88 2.40 18.68 5.30
C LEU A 88 1.70 17.39 5.77
N ARG A 89 2.42 16.50 6.46
CA ARG A 89 1.83 15.28 7.04
C ARG A 89 0.75 15.60 8.08
N GLU A 90 0.99 16.55 8.98
CA GLU A 90 0.02 17.01 9.97
C GLU A 90 -1.26 17.54 9.32
N LYS A 91 -1.14 18.33 8.24
CA LYS A 91 -2.29 18.79 7.45
C LYS A 91 -3.10 17.64 6.87
N VAL A 92 -2.44 16.56 6.43
CA VAL A 92 -3.14 15.37 5.94
C VAL A 92 -3.85 14.64 7.08
N TYR A 93 -3.24 14.51 8.27
CA TYR A 93 -3.90 13.94 9.44
C TYR A 93 -5.17 14.70 9.82
N ALA A 94 -5.09 16.03 9.94
CA ALA A 94 -6.22 16.89 10.27
C ALA A 94 -7.34 16.78 9.22
N SER A 95 -6.97 16.77 7.93
CA SER A 95 -7.92 16.63 6.83
C SER A 95 -8.63 15.27 6.85
N LEU A 96 -7.88 14.18 7.07
CA LEU A 96 -8.45 12.83 7.15
C LEU A 96 -9.36 12.66 8.37
N GLU A 97 -8.98 13.22 9.51
CA GLU A 97 -9.80 13.18 10.73
C GLU A 97 -11.15 13.90 10.50
N SER A 98 -11.09 15.12 9.95
CA SER A 98 -12.27 15.91 9.61
C SER A 98 -13.17 15.17 8.61
N TYR A 99 -12.57 14.59 7.56
CA TYR A 99 -13.28 13.77 6.58
C TYR A 99 -14.02 12.59 7.24
N CYS A 100 -13.36 11.87 8.15
CA CYS A 100 -13.96 10.74 8.85
C CYS A 100 -15.16 11.18 9.69
N LYS A 101 -15.02 12.29 10.45
CA LYS A 101 -16.10 12.83 11.29
C LYS A 101 -17.31 13.27 10.46
N GLN A 102 -17.08 13.88 9.30
CA GLN A 102 -18.16 14.36 8.43
C GLN A 102 -18.87 13.23 7.68
N LYS A 103 -18.11 12.30 7.09
CA LYS A 103 -18.66 11.25 6.21
C LYS A 103 -19.16 10.03 6.99
N TYR A 104 -18.53 9.73 8.13
CA TYR A 104 -18.83 8.55 8.94
C TYR A 104 -19.05 8.94 10.42
N PRO A 105 -20.05 9.80 10.73
CA PRO A 105 -20.27 10.30 12.09
C PRO A 105 -20.55 9.18 13.11
N GLU A 106 -21.18 8.09 12.67
CA GLU A 106 -21.47 6.90 13.49
C GLU A 106 -20.22 6.03 13.79
N GLN A 107 -19.06 6.34 13.19
CA GLN A 107 -17.84 5.55 13.33
C GLN A 107 -16.73 6.37 14.01
N GLN A 108 -16.92 6.73 15.28
CA GLN A 108 -16.00 7.59 16.05
C GLN A 108 -14.54 7.11 16.06
N GLY A 109 -14.30 5.79 15.97
CA GLY A 109 -12.95 5.20 15.92
C GLY A 109 -12.34 5.04 14.52
N ARG A 110 -13.01 5.50 13.45
CA ARG A 110 -12.60 5.22 12.07
C ARG A 110 -11.24 5.80 11.71
N PHE A 111 -10.98 7.05 12.11
CA PHE A 111 -9.70 7.71 11.88
C PHE A 111 -8.53 6.91 12.46
N ALA A 112 -8.59 6.56 13.74
CA ALA A 112 -7.57 5.72 14.39
C ALA A 112 -7.44 4.35 13.72
N LYS A 113 -8.56 3.71 13.35
CA LYS A 113 -8.57 2.41 12.67
C LYS A 113 -7.86 2.45 11.31
N LEU A 114 -8.01 3.55 10.56
CA LEU A 114 -7.29 3.79 9.31
C LEU A 114 -5.78 3.92 9.55
N LEU A 115 -5.38 4.74 10.53
CA LEU A 115 -3.96 4.93 10.86
C LEU A 115 -3.29 3.64 11.34
N LEU A 116 -4.01 2.78 12.06
CA LEU A 116 -3.54 1.47 12.49
C LEU A 116 -3.32 0.47 11.33
N ARG A 117 -3.57 0.86 10.07
CA ARG A 117 -3.13 0.07 8.90
C ARG A 117 -1.68 0.34 8.51
N LEU A 118 -1.14 1.51 8.86
CA LEU A 118 0.23 1.92 8.51
C LEU A 118 1.31 0.98 9.08
N PRO A 119 1.23 0.46 10.33
CA PRO A 119 2.25 -0.46 10.84
C PRO A 119 2.32 -1.79 10.08
N ALA A 120 1.17 -2.39 9.76
CA ALA A 120 1.10 -3.61 8.97
C ALA A 120 1.67 -3.38 7.56
N LEU A 121 1.29 -2.26 6.94
CA LEU A 121 1.81 -1.87 5.63
C LEU A 121 3.33 -1.70 5.64
N ARG A 122 3.90 -1.02 6.66
CA ARG A 122 5.34 -0.86 6.83
C ARG A 122 6.03 -2.20 7.00
N SER A 123 5.51 -3.08 7.86
CA SER A 123 6.06 -4.42 8.09
C SER A 123 6.07 -5.28 6.82
N ILE A 124 4.98 -5.28 6.07
CA ILE A 124 4.89 -5.98 4.77
C ILE A 124 5.84 -5.34 3.76
N GLY A 125 5.90 -4.01 3.70
CA GLY A 125 6.78 -3.28 2.80
C GLY A 125 8.26 -3.62 3.00
N LEU A 126 8.72 -3.67 4.26
CA LEU A 126 10.08 -4.10 4.60
C LEU A 126 10.32 -5.55 4.17
N LYS A 127 9.37 -6.45 4.44
CA LYS A 127 9.52 -7.85 4.04
C LYS A 127 9.57 -8.03 2.52
N CYS A 128 8.76 -7.29 1.77
CA CYS A 128 8.83 -7.30 0.31
C CYS A 128 10.18 -6.79 -0.22
N LEU A 129 10.77 -5.77 0.42
CA LEU A 129 12.12 -5.31 0.06
C LEU A 129 13.18 -6.37 0.32
N GLU A 130 13.11 -7.08 1.46
CA GLU A 130 14.02 -8.21 1.72
C GLU A 130 13.96 -9.28 0.62
N HIS A 131 12.75 -9.65 0.19
CA HIS A 131 12.57 -10.59 -0.92
C HIS A 131 13.17 -10.05 -2.23
N LEU A 132 12.94 -8.78 -2.57
CA LEU A 132 13.53 -8.16 -3.75
C LEU A 132 15.07 -8.17 -3.69
N PHE A 133 15.67 -7.82 -2.55
CA PHE A 133 17.12 -7.88 -2.39
C PHE A 133 17.66 -9.31 -2.55
N PHE A 134 16.96 -10.31 -2.02
CA PHE A 134 17.34 -11.71 -2.16
C PHE A 134 17.29 -12.18 -3.63
N PHE A 135 16.22 -11.86 -4.36
CA PHE A 135 16.12 -12.17 -5.79
C PHE A 135 17.20 -11.45 -6.62
N LYS A 136 17.55 -10.20 -6.26
CA LYS A 136 18.65 -9.48 -6.90
C LYS A 136 20.00 -10.18 -6.70
N LEU A 137 20.24 -10.69 -5.50
CA LEU A 137 21.49 -11.33 -5.12
C LEU A 137 21.70 -12.67 -5.83
N ILE A 138 20.61 -13.40 -6.08
CA ILE A 138 20.65 -14.73 -6.71
C ILE A 138 20.64 -14.65 -8.25
N GLY A 139 20.27 -13.49 -8.81
CA GLY A 139 20.35 -13.21 -10.26
C GLY A 139 19.12 -13.64 -11.05
N ASP A 140 18.02 -14.02 -10.38
CA ASP A 140 16.85 -14.62 -11.02
C ASP A 140 15.87 -13.61 -11.64
N THR A 141 16.04 -12.28 -11.48
CA THR A 141 15.14 -11.31 -12.14
C THR A 141 15.73 -9.89 -12.23
N PRO A 142 15.64 -9.19 -13.39
CA PRO A 142 15.89 -7.76 -13.47
C PRO A 142 14.76 -6.99 -12.76
N ILE A 143 15.01 -6.63 -11.51
CA ILE A 143 14.03 -5.96 -10.62
C ILE A 143 13.67 -4.55 -11.10
N ASP A 144 14.56 -3.88 -11.83
CA ASP A 144 14.35 -2.50 -12.27
C ASP A 144 13.18 -2.39 -13.27
N THR A 145 12.99 -3.40 -14.14
CA THR A 145 11.86 -3.48 -15.07
C THR A 145 10.53 -3.74 -14.34
N PHE A 146 10.52 -4.67 -13.37
CA PHE A 146 9.31 -4.99 -12.60
C PHE A 146 8.84 -3.82 -11.73
N LEU A 147 9.77 -3.07 -11.14
CA LEU A 147 9.45 -1.87 -10.36
C LEU A 147 8.96 -0.71 -11.23
N MET A 148 9.49 -0.54 -12.44
CA MET A 148 8.96 0.39 -13.44
C MET A 148 7.55 0.01 -13.88
N GLU A 149 7.30 -1.25 -14.22
CA GLU A 149 5.98 -1.74 -14.65
C GLU A 149 4.90 -1.65 -13.55
N MET A 150 5.30 -1.75 -12.27
CA MET A 150 4.38 -1.55 -11.14
C MET A 150 4.06 -0.06 -10.86
N LEU A 151 4.94 0.87 -11.28
CA LEU A 151 4.77 2.32 -11.12
C LEU A 151 3.99 2.95 -12.28
N GLU A 152 4.10 2.39 -13.48
CA GLU A 152 3.43 2.91 -14.67
C GLU A 152 1.95 2.48 -14.70
N ALA A 153 1.05 3.47 -14.72
CA ALA A 153 -0.34 3.26 -15.08
C ALA A 153 -0.41 2.76 -16.54
N PRO A 154 -1.42 1.97 -16.94
CA PRO A 154 -1.49 1.43 -18.28
C PRO A 154 -1.37 2.57 -19.29
N HIS A 155 -0.34 2.49 -20.14
CA HIS A 155 -0.29 3.31 -21.33
C HIS A 155 -1.61 3.07 -22.07
N GLN A 156 -2.40 4.13 -22.26
CA GLN A 156 -3.46 4.08 -23.23
C GLN A 156 -2.78 3.80 -24.57
N LEU A 157 -2.90 2.55 -25.02
CA LEU A 157 -2.61 2.18 -26.39
C LEU A 157 -3.63 2.93 -27.25
N SER A 158 -3.22 4.09 -27.75
CA SER A 158 -3.80 4.73 -28.94
C SER A 158 -3.27 4.04 -30.18
#